data_AF-Q8YAJ7-F1
#
_entry.id   AF-Q8YAJ7-F1
#
_cell.length_a   1.000
_cell.length_b   1.000
_cell.length_c   1.000
_cell.angle_alpha   90.00
_cell.angle_beta   90.00
_cell.angle_gamma   90.00
#
_symmetry.space_group_name_H-M   'P 1'
#
loop_
_entity.id
_entity.type
_entity.pdbx_description
1 polymer ?
#
loop_
_entity_poly.entity_id
_entity_poly.type
_entity_poly.pdbx_seq_one_letter_code
_entity_poly.pdbx_strand_id
1 'polypeptide(L)'
;MTKIVKMSEKNEHGTLEQFYPETHAEAVKGLVSVSEEEKTIWDQKESTAGAEQKANTALNSAKDYVDTIGEGTVIFKGANLMGAGQSFKWDASKLKFGMTLLFSRYDAANNTPQDYYYHSVFLSKAQLVELAGKGILVQMPSTTYGDRKYLYVSTTGLSGHFDNSNYAAWALRQVTIM
;
A
#
# COMPACT_ATOMS: atom_id res chain seq x y z
N MET A 1 22.69 34.19 -44.57
CA MET A 1 23.82 35.14 -44.70
C MET A 1 23.25 36.52 -44.94
N THR A 2 23.06 37.31 -43.89
CA THR A 2 22.57 38.68 -44.00
C THR A 2 23.77 39.57 -44.33
N LYS A 3 23.77 40.21 -45.50
CA LYS A 3 24.85 41.13 -45.88
C LYS A 3 24.65 42.45 -45.13
N ILE A 4 25.58 42.81 -44.26
CA ILE A 4 25.60 44.12 -43.61
C ILE A 4 26.06 45.14 -44.65
N VAL A 5 25.15 46.03 -45.06
CA VAL A 5 25.44 47.11 -46.00
C VAL A 5 26.19 48.21 -45.27
N LYS A 6 27.39 48.57 -45.74
CA LYS A 6 28.18 49.70 -45.22
C LYS A 6 27.90 50.94 -46.05
N MET A 7 27.64 52.08 -45.41
CA MET A 7 27.45 53.36 -46.08
C MET A 7 28.53 54.35 -45.63
N SER A 8 28.76 55.39 -46.43
CA SER A 8 29.74 56.43 -46.11
C SER A 8 29.22 57.78 -46.58
N GLU A 9 29.37 58.80 -45.74
CA GLU A 9 29.02 60.19 -46.06
C GLU A 9 30.24 61.07 -45.82
N LYS A 10 30.34 62.20 -46.54
CA LYS A 10 31.43 63.15 -46.34
C LYS A 10 31.14 64.01 -45.11
N ASN A 11 32.08 64.04 -44.17
CA ASN A 11 32.01 64.97 -43.03
C ASN A 11 32.34 66.41 -43.46
N GLU A 12 32.24 67.35 -42.51
CA GLU A 12 32.44 68.80 -42.73
C GLU A 12 33.85 69.16 -43.26
N HIS A 13 34.80 68.22 -43.19
CA HIS A 13 36.15 68.36 -43.73
C HIS A 13 36.36 67.62 -45.06
N GLY A 14 35.28 67.17 -45.71
CA GLY A 14 35.31 66.54 -47.03
C GLY A 14 35.83 65.11 -47.06
N THR A 15 36.06 64.49 -45.88
CA THR A 15 36.57 63.12 -45.75
C THR A 15 35.39 62.15 -45.65
N LEU A 16 35.46 61.02 -46.35
CA LEU A 16 34.43 59.97 -46.27
C LEU A 16 34.52 59.27 -44.91
N GLU A 17 33.49 59.42 -44.09
CA GLU A 17 33.33 58.72 -42.83
C GLU A 17 32.39 57.53 -43.06
N GLN A 18 32.85 56.32 -42.73
CA GLN A 18 32.01 55.12 -42.79
C GLN A 18 31.12 55.08 -41.56
N PHE A 19 29.81 55.04 -41.78
CA PHE A 19 28.83 54.80 -40.73
C PHE A 19 27.94 53.63 -41.12
N TYR A 20 27.46 52.92 -40.11
CA TYR A 20 26.38 51.97 -40.31
C TYR A 20 25.10 52.80 -40.22
N PRO A 21 24.26 52.86 -41.28
CA PRO A 21 22.99 53.58 -41.20
C PRO A 21 22.26 52.99 -40.03
N GLU A 22 21.90 53.81 -39.01
CA GLU A 22 21.46 53.37 -37.69
C GLU A 22 20.70 52.04 -37.80
N THR A 23 21.44 50.94 -37.70
CA THR A 23 20.83 49.66 -37.40
C THR A 23 20.57 49.88 -35.95
N HIS A 24 19.45 50.55 -35.65
CA HIS A 24 18.87 50.59 -34.34
C HIS A 24 19.10 49.20 -33.75
N ALA A 25 19.46 49.09 -32.49
CA ALA A 25 19.44 47.79 -31.82
C ALA A 25 18.07 47.06 -32.08
N GLU A 26 17.04 47.82 -32.44
CA GLU A 26 15.73 47.40 -32.97
C GLU A 26 15.72 46.62 -34.31
N ALA A 27 16.76 46.68 -35.14
CA ALA A 27 16.87 45.92 -36.39
C ALA A 27 17.06 44.42 -36.14
N VAL A 28 17.30 44.02 -34.89
CA VAL A 28 17.14 42.65 -34.42
C VAL A 28 15.66 42.36 -34.09
N LYS A 29 14.76 42.78 -34.99
CA LYS A 29 13.32 42.53 -34.89
C LYS A 29 13.05 41.10 -35.35
N GLY A 30 12.88 40.18 -34.38
CA GLY A 30 12.57 38.78 -34.64
C GLY A 30 13.54 37.76 -34.04
N LEU A 31 14.49 38.16 -33.19
CA LEU A 31 15.07 37.18 -32.27
C LEU A 31 13.97 36.70 -31.33
N VAL A 32 13.66 35.41 -31.40
CA VAL A 32 12.87 34.74 -30.36
C VAL A 32 13.70 34.82 -29.08
N SER A 33 13.36 35.77 -28.21
CA SER A 33 14.01 35.96 -26.91
C SER A 33 13.22 35.21 -25.84
N VAL A 34 13.91 34.42 -25.04
CA VAL A 34 13.35 33.77 -23.85
C VAL A 34 13.52 34.73 -22.67
N SER A 35 12.46 35.00 -21.92
CA SER A 35 12.53 35.85 -20.72
C SER A 35 13.33 35.17 -19.59
N GLU A 36 13.85 35.94 -18.64
CA GLU A 36 14.54 35.37 -17.47
C GLU A 36 13.57 34.53 -16.60
N GLU A 37 12.28 34.90 -16.57
CA GLU A 37 11.24 34.10 -15.92
C GLU A 37 11.03 32.75 -16.64
N GLU A 38 11.03 32.72 -17.96
CA GLU A 38 10.89 31.48 -18.75
C GLU A 38 12.08 30.54 -18.53
N LYS A 39 13.31 31.06 -18.48
CA LYS A 39 14.51 30.28 -18.13
C LYS A 39 14.37 29.65 -16.75
N THR A 40 13.95 30.45 -15.76
CA THR A 40 13.73 29.98 -14.39
C THR A 40 12.67 28.86 -14.33
N ILE A 41 11.58 29.00 -15.10
CA ILE A 41 10.53 27.97 -15.20
C ILE A 41 11.06 26.68 -15.86
N TRP A 42 11.91 26.78 -16.87
CA TRP A 42 12.52 25.63 -17.54
C TRP A 42 13.55 24.93 -16.66
N ASP A 43 14.37 25.68 -15.92
CA ASP A 43 15.35 25.15 -14.98
C ASP A 43 14.68 24.42 -13.79
N GLN A 44 13.44 24.80 -13.45
CA GLN A 44 12.62 24.14 -12.44
C GLN A 44 11.84 22.92 -12.96
N LYS A 45 11.92 22.60 -14.26
CA LYS A 45 11.24 21.42 -14.80
C LYS A 45 11.81 20.16 -14.17
N GLU A 46 10.93 19.17 -14.04
CA GLU A 46 11.30 17.86 -13.53
C GLU A 46 12.45 17.28 -14.35
N SER A 47 13.44 16.73 -13.65
CA SER A 47 14.56 16.04 -14.26
C SER A 47 14.24 14.56 -14.41
N THR A 48 14.92 13.87 -15.33
CA THR A 48 14.79 12.41 -15.45
C THR A 48 15.17 11.69 -14.15
N ALA A 49 16.21 12.16 -13.46
CA ALA A 49 16.63 11.63 -12.17
C ALA A 49 15.59 11.86 -11.06
N GLY A 50 14.96 13.05 -11.03
CA GLY A 50 13.89 13.36 -10.07
C GLY A 50 12.62 12.54 -10.31
N ALA A 51 12.26 12.33 -11.58
CA ALA A 51 11.18 11.43 -11.96
C ALA A 51 11.47 9.96 -11.57
N GLU A 52 12.68 9.48 -11.81
CA GLU A 52 13.12 8.13 -11.42
C GLU A 52 13.10 7.96 -9.90
N GLN A 53 13.58 8.94 -9.14
CA GLN A 53 13.52 8.92 -7.69
C GLN A 53 12.07 8.77 -7.19
N LYS A 54 11.14 9.56 -7.73
CA LYS A 54 9.71 9.47 -7.38
C LYS A 54 9.12 8.10 -7.72
N ALA A 55 9.47 7.56 -8.88
CA ALA A 55 9.03 6.22 -9.30
C ALA A 55 9.58 5.13 -8.35
N ASN A 56 10.85 5.22 -7.97
CA ASN A 56 11.48 4.30 -7.03
C ASN A 56 10.87 4.40 -5.64
N THR A 57 10.56 5.60 -5.15
CA THR A 57 9.82 5.79 -3.89
C THR A 57 8.45 5.13 -3.96
N ALA A 58 7.68 5.33 -5.04
CA ALA A 58 6.38 4.71 -5.21
C ALA A 58 6.47 3.17 -5.25
N LEU A 59 7.48 2.62 -5.95
CA LEU A 59 7.73 1.19 -6.01
C LEU A 59 8.08 0.61 -4.62
N ASN A 60 8.94 1.28 -3.86
CA ASN A 60 9.30 0.83 -2.52
C ASN A 60 8.11 0.91 -1.56
N SER A 61 7.33 2.00 -1.59
CA SER A 61 6.09 2.08 -0.81
C SER A 61 5.09 0.99 -1.19
N ALA A 62 5.00 0.61 -2.47
CA ALA A 62 4.16 -0.49 -2.91
C ALA A 62 4.66 -1.85 -2.39
N LYS A 63 5.97 -2.09 -2.37
CA LYS A 63 6.58 -3.30 -1.78
C LYS A 63 6.29 -3.36 -0.28
N ASP A 64 6.59 -2.29 0.44
CA ASP A 64 6.36 -2.21 1.89
C ASP A 64 4.89 -2.47 2.25
N TYR A 65 3.96 -1.93 1.44
CA TYR A 65 2.53 -2.17 1.61
C TYR A 65 2.16 -3.64 1.42
N VAL A 66 2.68 -4.30 0.38
CA VAL A 66 2.43 -5.73 0.11
C VAL A 66 3.05 -6.60 1.20
N ASP A 67 4.28 -6.33 1.62
CA ASP A 67 4.98 -7.09 2.66
C ASP A 67 4.24 -6.98 4.00
N THR A 68 3.84 -5.77 4.39
CA THR A 68 3.06 -5.52 5.62
C THR A 68 1.74 -6.29 5.62
N ILE A 69 1.05 -6.31 4.47
CA ILE A 69 -0.20 -7.08 4.35
C ILE A 69 0.07 -8.59 4.37
N GLY A 70 1.18 -9.04 3.78
CA GLY A 70 1.58 -10.45 3.78
C GLY A 70 1.89 -11.00 5.17
N GLU A 71 2.50 -10.19 6.05
CA GLU A 71 2.74 -10.56 7.45
C GLU A 71 1.45 -10.62 8.27
N GLY A 72 0.50 -9.73 7.96
CA GLY A 72 -0.78 -9.62 8.64
C GLY A 72 -0.69 -9.02 10.04
N THR A 73 -1.83 -8.55 10.55
CA THR A 73 -1.98 -8.00 11.89
C THR A 73 -2.54 -9.05 12.85
N VAL A 74 -1.79 -9.36 13.92
CA VAL A 74 -2.26 -10.25 14.98
C VAL A 74 -3.30 -9.53 15.84
N ILE A 75 -4.52 -10.05 15.86
CA ILE A 75 -5.65 -9.53 16.66
C ILE A 75 -5.69 -10.19 18.04
N PHE A 76 -5.30 -11.47 18.10
CA PHE A 76 -5.31 -12.24 19.34
C PHE A 76 -4.17 -13.23 19.35
N LYS A 77 -3.55 -13.42 20.52
CA LYS A 77 -2.60 -14.49 20.82
C LYS A 77 -2.83 -14.97 22.25
N GLY A 78 -3.06 -16.27 22.44
CA GLY A 78 -3.41 -16.82 23.75
C GLY A 78 -3.98 -18.23 23.66
N ALA A 79 -4.82 -18.65 24.60
CA ALA A 79 -5.60 -19.88 24.49
C ALA A 79 -7.07 -19.56 24.73
N ASN A 80 -7.91 -19.76 23.72
CA ASN A 80 -9.32 -19.44 23.81
C ASN A 80 -10.17 -20.58 23.22
N LEU A 81 -11.13 -21.08 23.98
CA LEU A 81 -12.00 -22.18 23.53
C LEU A 81 -13.05 -21.73 22.50
N MET A 82 -13.27 -20.42 22.37
CA MET A 82 -14.30 -19.81 21.55
C MET A 82 -15.71 -20.27 21.93
N GLY A 83 -16.00 -20.31 23.23
CA GLY A 83 -17.35 -20.48 23.76
C GLY A 83 -18.26 -19.25 23.55
N ALA A 84 -19.47 -19.31 24.09
CA ALA A 84 -20.43 -18.20 24.00
C ALA A 84 -19.88 -16.89 24.58
N GLY A 85 -20.14 -15.79 23.88
CA GLY A 85 -19.71 -14.44 24.29
C GLY A 85 -18.25 -14.11 23.96
N GLN A 86 -17.42 -15.11 23.62
CA GLN A 86 -16.03 -14.87 23.22
C GLN A 86 -15.97 -14.37 21.78
N SER A 87 -15.42 -13.17 21.58
CA SER A 87 -15.35 -12.55 20.26
C SER A 87 -14.14 -11.63 20.11
N PHE A 88 -13.72 -11.47 18.86
CA PHE A 88 -12.68 -10.54 18.42
C PHE A 88 -13.23 -9.69 17.29
N LYS A 89 -12.94 -8.39 17.34
CA LYS A 89 -13.43 -7.40 16.38
C LYS A 89 -12.27 -6.59 15.84
N TRP A 90 -12.43 -6.13 14.60
CA TRP A 90 -11.50 -5.22 13.94
C TRP A 90 -12.26 -4.34 12.95
N ASP A 91 -11.59 -3.28 12.49
CA ASP A 91 -12.10 -2.46 11.39
C ASP A 91 -12.00 -3.25 10.08
N ALA A 92 -13.11 -3.33 9.33
CA ALA A 92 -13.16 -3.97 8.01
C ALA A 92 -12.12 -3.42 7.03
N SER A 93 -11.70 -2.16 7.18
CA SER A 93 -10.68 -1.53 6.35
C SER A 93 -9.31 -2.20 6.48
N LYS A 94 -9.04 -2.86 7.61
CA LYS A 94 -7.78 -3.55 7.91
C LYS A 94 -7.72 -4.97 7.35
N LEU A 95 -8.83 -5.52 6.87
CA LEU A 95 -8.89 -6.85 6.26
C LEU A 95 -8.82 -6.72 4.73
N LYS A 96 -7.63 -6.92 4.15
CA LYS A 96 -7.38 -6.79 2.71
C LYS A 96 -7.57 -8.12 1.98
N PHE A 97 -6.99 -9.20 2.48
CA PHE A 97 -7.04 -10.55 1.88
C PHE A 97 -7.91 -11.54 2.64
N GLY A 98 -7.93 -11.52 3.96
CA GLY A 98 -8.64 -12.54 4.74
C GLY A 98 -8.18 -12.65 6.19
N MET A 99 -8.45 -13.79 6.80
CA MET A 99 -7.96 -14.11 8.14
C MET A 99 -7.34 -15.49 8.20
N THR A 100 -6.33 -15.65 9.04
CA THR A 100 -5.82 -16.94 9.47
C THR A 100 -6.18 -17.18 10.93
N LEU A 101 -6.62 -18.40 11.21
CA LEU A 101 -6.89 -18.91 12.54
C LEU A 101 -5.89 -20.02 12.81
N LEU A 102 -5.18 -19.94 13.93
CA LEU A 102 -4.27 -20.98 14.38
C LEU A 102 -4.87 -21.62 15.63
N PHE A 103 -5.02 -22.93 15.62
CA PHE A 103 -5.47 -23.74 16.75
C PHE A 103 -4.36 -24.67 17.20
N SER A 104 -4.41 -25.11 18.45
CA SER A 104 -3.62 -26.24 18.96
C SER A 104 -4.47 -27.10 19.90
N ARG A 105 -3.94 -28.27 20.27
CA ARG A 105 -4.58 -29.12 21.28
C ARG A 105 -4.66 -28.38 22.62
N TYR A 106 -5.69 -28.72 23.38
CA TYR A 106 -5.93 -28.13 24.69
C TYR A 106 -6.37 -29.22 25.66
N ASP A 107 -5.73 -29.23 26.82
CA ASP A 107 -6.09 -30.08 27.93
C ASP A 107 -7.08 -29.33 28.82
N ALA A 108 -8.36 -29.69 28.67
CA ALA A 108 -9.45 -29.06 29.41
C ALA A 108 -9.48 -29.46 30.88
N ALA A 109 -8.91 -30.60 31.28
CA ALA A 109 -8.86 -31.01 32.68
C ALA A 109 -7.89 -30.13 33.48
N ASN A 110 -6.78 -29.74 32.84
CA ASN A 110 -5.73 -28.91 33.45
C ASN A 110 -5.74 -27.46 32.96
N ASN A 111 -6.75 -27.04 32.19
CA ASN A 111 -6.88 -25.71 31.60
C ASN A 111 -5.60 -25.24 30.89
N THR A 112 -4.94 -26.15 30.16
CA THR A 112 -3.59 -25.92 29.63
C THR A 112 -3.54 -26.09 28.12
N PRO A 113 -3.17 -25.05 27.34
CA PRO A 113 -2.90 -25.22 25.92
C PRO A 113 -1.65 -26.07 25.71
N GLN A 114 -1.70 -26.91 24.70
CA GLN A 114 -0.58 -27.74 24.30
C GLN A 114 0.13 -27.09 23.12
N ASP A 115 1.46 -27.01 23.18
CA ASP A 115 2.28 -26.39 22.13
C ASP A 115 2.68 -27.41 21.04
N TYR A 116 1.75 -28.30 20.69
CA TYR A 116 1.90 -29.31 19.63
C TYR A 116 0.54 -29.58 18.95
N TYR A 117 0.58 -30.28 17.80
CA TYR A 117 -0.57 -30.49 16.91
C TYR A 117 -1.28 -29.17 16.56
N TYR A 118 -0.58 -28.29 15.85
CA TYR A 118 -1.17 -27.07 15.34
C TYR A 118 -2.06 -27.35 14.12
N HIS A 119 -3.16 -26.61 14.02
CA HIS A 119 -4.05 -26.63 12.87
C HIS A 119 -4.34 -25.20 12.43
N SER A 120 -4.06 -24.90 11.17
CA SER A 120 -4.30 -23.57 10.59
C SER A 120 -5.48 -23.61 9.64
N VAL A 121 -6.28 -22.55 9.66
CA VAL A 121 -7.40 -22.32 8.74
C VAL A 121 -7.24 -20.95 8.14
N PHE A 122 -7.35 -20.86 6.82
CA PHE A 122 -7.43 -19.59 6.11
C PHE A 122 -8.84 -19.37 5.58
N LEU A 123 -9.38 -18.18 5.82
CA LEU A 123 -10.65 -17.73 5.26
C LEU A 123 -10.38 -16.46 4.45
N SER A 124 -10.56 -16.56 3.14
CA SER A 124 -10.42 -15.43 2.23
C SER A 124 -11.51 -14.38 2.51
N LYS A 125 -11.24 -13.12 2.18
CA LYS A 125 -12.21 -12.03 2.27
C LYS A 125 -13.49 -12.35 1.51
N ALA A 126 -13.39 -12.98 0.34
CA ALA A 126 -14.56 -13.40 -0.44
C ALA A 126 -15.45 -14.38 0.35
N GLN A 127 -14.84 -15.39 0.99
CA GLN A 127 -15.58 -16.32 1.85
C GLN A 127 -16.19 -15.62 3.06
N LEU A 128 -15.46 -14.67 3.67
CA LEU A 128 -15.95 -13.91 4.83
C LEU A 128 -17.14 -13.01 4.51
N VAL A 129 -17.22 -12.49 3.28
CA VAL A 129 -18.39 -11.73 2.80
C VAL A 129 -19.58 -12.67 2.60
N GLU A 130 -19.39 -13.82 1.96
CA GLU A 130 -20.45 -14.81 1.70
C GLU A 130 -21.01 -15.44 2.99
N LEU A 131 -20.14 -15.59 3.99
CA LEU A 131 -20.45 -16.22 5.28
C LEU A 131 -20.80 -15.22 6.37
N ALA A 132 -20.91 -13.92 6.06
CA ALA A 132 -21.16 -12.90 7.06
C ALA A 132 -22.45 -13.17 7.86
N GLY A 133 -22.30 -13.33 9.18
CA GLY A 133 -23.41 -13.66 10.08
C GLY A 133 -23.84 -15.13 10.07
N LYS A 134 -23.26 -15.95 9.19
CA LYS A 134 -23.44 -17.40 9.19
C LYS A 134 -22.41 -18.05 10.10
N GLY A 135 -22.78 -19.18 10.67
CA GLY A 135 -21.87 -20.01 11.44
C GLY A 135 -21.11 -20.97 10.52
N ILE A 136 -19.82 -21.19 10.82
CA ILE A 136 -18.95 -22.16 10.15
C ILE A 136 -18.51 -23.25 11.09
N LEU A 137 -18.50 -24.48 10.61
CA LEU A 137 -17.97 -25.61 11.35
C LEU A 137 -16.56 -25.95 10.84
N VAL A 138 -15.56 -25.72 11.68
CA VAL A 138 -14.18 -26.12 11.41
C VAL A 138 -13.95 -27.50 12.01
N GLN A 139 -13.72 -28.51 11.17
CA GLN A 139 -13.34 -29.84 11.63
C GLN A 139 -11.89 -29.81 12.11
N MET A 140 -11.66 -30.25 13.33
CA MET A 140 -10.31 -30.35 13.88
C MET A 140 -9.73 -31.73 13.58
N PRO A 141 -8.42 -31.83 13.34
CA PRO A 141 -7.77 -33.14 13.22
C PRO A 141 -7.98 -33.97 14.49
N SER A 142 -8.51 -35.18 14.37
CA SER A 142 -8.67 -36.08 15.51
C SER A 142 -8.67 -37.53 15.06
N THR A 143 -8.28 -38.42 15.97
CA THR A 143 -8.30 -39.87 15.74
C THR A 143 -9.71 -40.46 15.78
N THR A 144 -10.65 -39.77 16.42
CA THR A 144 -12.08 -40.07 16.45
C THR A 144 -12.86 -38.98 15.74
N TYR A 145 -13.92 -39.32 14.99
CA TYR A 145 -14.82 -38.32 14.42
C TYR A 145 -15.46 -37.49 15.53
N GLY A 146 -15.30 -36.17 15.52
CA GLY A 146 -16.08 -35.31 16.41
C GLY A 146 -15.48 -33.96 16.76
N ASP A 147 -14.16 -33.85 16.85
CA ASP A 147 -13.50 -32.61 17.28
C ASP A 147 -13.75 -31.51 16.25
N ARG A 148 -14.36 -30.43 16.69
CA ARG A 148 -14.78 -29.34 15.82
C ARG A 148 -14.78 -28.02 16.57
N LYS A 149 -14.73 -26.91 15.83
CA LYS A 149 -15.02 -25.58 16.35
C LYS A 149 -16.10 -24.92 15.52
N TYR A 150 -17.14 -24.47 16.21
CA TYR A 150 -18.22 -23.71 15.62
C TYR A 150 -17.97 -22.21 15.84
N LEU A 151 -17.81 -21.46 14.75
CA LEU A 151 -17.43 -20.06 14.78
C LEU A 151 -18.39 -19.24 13.92
N TYR A 152 -18.62 -17.98 14.27
CA TYR A 152 -19.22 -17.01 13.36
C TYR A 152 -18.14 -16.08 12.85
N VAL A 153 -18.11 -15.91 11.54
CA VAL A 153 -17.07 -15.13 10.86
C VAL A 153 -17.69 -14.04 10.02
N SER A 154 -16.95 -12.96 9.85
CA SER A 154 -17.34 -11.81 9.05
C SER A 154 -16.11 -10.98 8.70
N THR A 155 -16.28 -9.97 7.87
CA THR A 155 -15.21 -9.01 7.54
C THR A 155 -14.82 -8.11 8.71
N THR A 156 -15.60 -8.07 9.80
CA THR A 156 -15.37 -7.21 10.98
C THR A 156 -15.12 -7.99 12.26
N GLY A 157 -15.16 -9.32 12.23
CA GLY A 157 -14.97 -10.09 13.44
C GLY A 157 -15.15 -11.59 13.34
N LEU A 158 -14.77 -12.21 14.46
CA LEU A 158 -14.85 -13.63 14.76
C LEU A 158 -15.53 -13.80 16.12
N SER A 159 -16.49 -14.71 16.25
CA SER A 159 -17.07 -15.06 17.55
C SER A 159 -17.31 -16.55 17.72
N GLY A 160 -17.31 -16.99 18.97
CA GLY A 160 -17.52 -18.36 19.38
C GLY A 160 -18.99 -18.75 19.48
N HIS A 161 -19.25 -20.06 19.47
CA HIS A 161 -20.56 -20.65 19.74
C HIS A 161 -20.58 -21.34 21.10
N PHE A 162 -21.76 -21.43 21.73
CA PHE A 162 -21.89 -22.07 23.03
C PHE A 162 -21.47 -23.54 23.01
N ASP A 163 -21.73 -24.27 21.91
CA ASP A 163 -21.37 -25.69 21.77
C ASP A 163 -19.87 -25.96 21.88
N ASN A 164 -19.01 -24.96 21.69
CA ASN A 164 -17.56 -25.17 21.80
C ASN A 164 -17.12 -25.55 23.22
N SER A 165 -17.97 -25.36 24.24
CA SER A 165 -17.74 -25.94 25.58
C SER A 165 -17.75 -27.48 25.56
N ASN A 166 -18.51 -28.09 24.64
CA ASN A 166 -18.55 -29.54 24.44
C ASN A 166 -17.36 -30.04 23.58
N TYR A 167 -16.66 -29.13 22.89
CA TYR A 167 -15.52 -29.43 22.02
C TYR A 167 -14.24 -28.74 22.53
N ALA A 168 -13.90 -29.01 23.78
CA ALA A 168 -12.83 -28.32 24.48
C ALA A 168 -11.41 -28.82 24.12
N ALA A 169 -11.25 -29.88 23.33
CA ALA A 169 -9.95 -30.49 23.05
C ALA A 169 -8.99 -29.64 22.18
N TRP A 170 -9.47 -28.49 21.70
CA TRP A 170 -8.74 -27.55 20.88
C TRP A 170 -8.95 -26.12 21.37
N ALA A 171 -7.92 -25.30 21.33
CA ALA A 171 -7.99 -23.88 21.64
C ALA A 171 -7.49 -23.06 20.45
N LEU A 172 -8.17 -21.95 20.19
CA LEU A 172 -7.67 -20.90 19.30
C LEU A 172 -6.45 -20.28 19.96
N ARG A 173 -5.33 -20.32 19.24
CA ARG A 173 -4.03 -19.79 19.65
C ARG A 173 -3.77 -18.41 19.10
N GLN A 174 -4.18 -18.17 17.86
CA GLN A 174 -3.94 -16.89 17.20
C GLN A 174 -5.03 -16.56 16.19
N VAL A 175 -5.36 -15.27 16.11
CA VAL A 175 -6.13 -14.68 15.01
C VAL A 175 -5.25 -13.64 14.34
N THR A 176 -5.02 -13.79 13.04
CA THR A 176 -4.32 -12.80 12.23
C THR A 176 -5.23 -12.38 11.07
N ILE A 177 -5.32 -11.08 10.82
CA ILE A 177 -6.00 -10.54 9.63
C ILE A 177 -4.96 -10.01 8.66
N MET A 178 -5.23 -10.18 7.38
CA MET A 178 -4.42 -9.66 6.27
C MET A 178 -5.34 -8.86 5.37
#